data_AF-A0A521MCH7-F1
#
_entry.id   AF-A0A521MCH7-F1
#
_cell.length_a   1.000
_cell.length_b   1.000
_cell.length_c   1.000
_cell.angle_alpha   90.00
_cell.angle_beta   90.00
_cell.angle_gamma   90.00
#
_symmetry.space_group_name_H-M   'P 1'
#
loop_
_entity.id
_entity.type
_entity.pdbx_description
1 polymer ?
#
loop_
_entity_poly.entity_id
_entity_poly.type
_entity_poly.pdbx_seq_one_letter_code
_entity_poly.pdbx_strand_id
1 'polypeptide(L)'
;MAIADFIHLKVRSAYSLTEGANKVDAVVALAKGQAMPAVAVTDRNNLFGALEFAQYAAKAGIQPIMGCDLGLRREEEGGIASASKLPSVDWLTLLVQNEQGYLNLMRLVSRAHLEFKTGSMSALPLSELEGHSDGLLAFTGSTGSGVGRLLLAGQAPAAAHMLERLQTLFDGRLYVELQRHGEDGERRIEAPLLDLAYARNLPLVATNDVHFPKASMYEAHDVLLCIEQGAHIE
;
A
#
# COMPACT_ATOMS: atom_id res chain seq x y z
N MET A 1 -24.77 -19.44 4.98
CA MET A 1 -23.82 -18.94 5.99
C MET A 1 -23.67 -17.45 5.73
N ALA A 2 -23.80 -16.59 6.75
CA ALA A 2 -23.65 -15.16 6.56
C ALA A 2 -22.20 -14.86 6.15
N ILE A 3 -22.03 -14.08 5.09
CA ILE A 3 -20.73 -13.64 4.58
C ILE A 3 -20.37 -12.34 5.31
N ALA A 4 -19.10 -12.10 5.59
CA ALA A 4 -18.65 -10.84 6.20
C ALA A 4 -18.96 -9.64 5.28
N ASP A 5 -19.37 -8.53 5.87
CA ASP A 5 -19.61 -7.25 5.17
C ASP A 5 -18.31 -6.51 4.80
N PHE A 6 -17.16 -7.05 5.21
CA PHE A 6 -15.84 -6.45 5.02
C PHE A 6 -14.81 -7.51 4.60
N ILE A 7 -13.87 -7.11 3.75
CA ILE A 7 -12.69 -7.89 3.39
C ILE A 7 -11.44 -7.03 3.54
N HIS A 8 -10.34 -7.62 3.98
CA HIS A 8 -9.06 -6.93 4.02
C HIS A 8 -8.48 -6.80 2.62
N LEU A 9 -8.25 -5.56 2.17
CA LEU A 9 -7.65 -5.24 0.88
C LEU A 9 -6.18 -4.79 0.99
N LYS A 10 -5.62 -4.78 2.20
CA LYS A 10 -4.23 -4.41 2.47
C LYS A 10 -3.69 -5.22 3.64
N VAL A 11 -2.92 -6.25 3.32
CA VAL A 11 -2.32 -7.19 4.28
C VAL A 11 -0.87 -7.42 3.88
N ARG A 12 0.03 -7.33 4.85
CA ARG A 12 1.45 -7.66 4.70
C ARG A 12 1.68 -9.08 5.12
N SER A 13 2.20 -9.87 4.20
CA SER A 13 2.68 -11.21 4.50
C SER A 13 4.12 -11.16 5.00
N ALA A 14 4.64 -12.30 5.43
CA ALA A 14 6.06 -12.48 5.77
C ALA A 14 7.01 -12.21 4.59
N TYR A 15 6.49 -12.09 3.35
CA TYR A 15 7.26 -11.66 2.18
C TYR A 15 7.46 -10.15 2.08
N SER A 16 6.74 -9.35 2.86
CA SER A 16 7.19 -7.99 3.20
C SER A 16 8.36 -8.12 4.16
N LEU A 17 9.55 -8.33 3.60
CA LEU A 17 10.77 -8.59 4.36
C LEU A 17 10.93 -7.53 5.45
N THR A 18 11.16 -8.01 6.67
CA THR A 18 11.39 -7.19 7.87
C THR A 18 10.25 -6.22 8.25
N GLU A 19 9.07 -6.33 7.63
CA GLU A 19 7.88 -5.53 7.96
C GLU A 19 6.66 -6.39 8.32
N GLY A 20 6.42 -7.50 7.61
CA GLY A 20 5.25 -8.36 7.82
C GLY A 20 5.56 -9.63 8.60
N ALA A 21 4.64 -10.05 9.47
CA ALA A 21 4.77 -11.29 10.25
C ALA A 21 3.75 -12.38 9.84
N ASN A 22 2.84 -12.07 8.91
CA ASN A 22 1.77 -13.00 8.54
C ASN A 22 2.23 -14.04 7.54
N LYS A 23 2.24 -15.33 7.90
CA LYS A 23 2.35 -16.39 6.89
C LYS A 23 1.11 -16.40 6.00
N VAL A 24 1.29 -16.63 4.71
CA VAL A 24 0.21 -16.55 3.71
C VAL A 24 -0.93 -17.55 3.98
N ASP A 25 -0.60 -18.76 4.44
CA ASP A 25 -1.58 -19.78 4.84
C ASP A 25 -2.41 -19.34 6.05
N ALA A 26 -1.78 -18.68 7.02
CA ALA A 26 -2.46 -18.11 8.19
C ALA A 26 -3.41 -16.97 7.81
N VAL A 27 -3.02 -16.09 6.88
CA VAL A 27 -3.91 -15.03 6.34
C VAL A 27 -5.19 -15.65 5.76
N VAL A 28 -5.04 -16.68 4.93
CA VAL A 28 -6.17 -17.38 4.30
C VAL A 28 -7.04 -18.08 5.34
N ALA A 29 -6.44 -18.73 6.34
CA ALA A 29 -7.16 -19.38 7.42
C ALA A 29 -7.98 -18.38 8.26
N LEU A 30 -7.43 -17.19 8.54
CA LEU A 30 -8.13 -16.13 9.26
C LEU A 30 -9.30 -15.57 8.46
N ALA A 31 -9.10 -15.27 7.17
CA ALA A 31 -10.16 -14.81 6.28
C ALA A 31 -11.33 -15.82 6.25
N LYS A 32 -11.01 -17.11 6.10
CA LYS A 32 -12.01 -18.19 6.15
C LYS A 32 -12.71 -18.29 7.50
N GLY A 33 -11.97 -18.22 8.61
CA GLY A 33 -12.53 -18.26 9.96
C GLY A 33 -13.46 -17.08 10.27
N GLN A 34 -13.25 -15.94 9.62
CA GLN A 34 -14.09 -14.73 9.72
C GLN A 34 -15.16 -14.64 8.64
N ALA A 35 -15.38 -15.71 7.86
CA ALA A 35 -16.36 -15.75 6.76
C ALA A 35 -16.18 -14.65 5.69
N MET A 36 -14.94 -14.20 5.48
CA MET A 36 -14.59 -13.28 4.40
C MET A 36 -14.49 -14.05 3.07
N PRO A 37 -15.16 -13.62 1.99
CA PRO A 37 -15.15 -14.34 0.71
C PRO A 37 -13.86 -14.11 -0.09
N ALA A 38 -13.10 -13.06 0.24
CA ALA A 38 -11.88 -12.65 -0.42
C ALA A 38 -10.90 -12.03 0.58
N VAL A 39 -9.63 -11.99 0.23
CA VAL A 39 -8.60 -11.23 0.96
C VAL A 39 -7.52 -10.80 -0.02
N ALA A 40 -6.94 -9.63 0.19
CA ALA A 40 -5.77 -9.18 -0.57
C ALA A 40 -4.48 -9.34 0.21
N VAL A 41 -3.40 -9.67 -0.51
CA VAL A 41 -2.02 -9.55 -0.02
C VAL A 41 -1.32 -8.49 -0.85
N THR A 42 -0.76 -7.50 -0.17
CA THR A 42 -0.14 -6.30 -0.75
C THR A 42 1.22 -6.11 -0.11
N ASP A 43 2.18 -6.94 -0.48
CA ASP A 43 3.52 -6.87 0.09
C ASP A 43 4.29 -5.63 -0.39
N ARG A 44 5.28 -5.19 0.40
CA ARG A 44 6.11 -4.01 0.10
C ARG A 44 7.03 -4.25 -1.07
N ASN A 45 6.83 -3.49 -2.15
CA ASN A 45 7.65 -3.51 -3.36
C ASN A 45 7.86 -4.90 -3.99
N ASN A 46 7.05 -5.91 -3.70
CA ASN A 46 7.29 -7.26 -4.21
C ASN A 46 6.00 -8.08 -4.38
N LEU A 47 6.15 -9.20 -5.10
CA LEU A 47 5.12 -10.21 -5.34
C LEU A 47 5.62 -11.62 -5.01
N PHE A 48 6.60 -11.76 -4.11
CA PHE A 48 7.30 -13.04 -3.89
C PHE A 48 6.37 -14.15 -3.42
N GLY A 49 5.41 -13.81 -2.55
CA GLY A 49 4.40 -14.73 -2.04
C GLY A 49 3.16 -14.90 -2.91
N ALA A 50 3.05 -14.20 -4.05
CA ALA A 50 1.78 -14.09 -4.78
C ALA A 50 1.24 -15.45 -5.27
N LEU A 51 2.11 -16.29 -5.84
CA LEU A 51 1.73 -17.62 -6.33
C LEU A 51 1.33 -18.54 -5.17
N GLU A 52 2.10 -18.57 -4.10
CA GLU A 52 1.82 -19.40 -2.93
C GLU A 52 0.50 -18.98 -2.27
N PHE A 53 0.31 -17.67 -2.07
CA PHE A 53 -0.94 -17.09 -1.58
C PHE A 53 -2.14 -17.50 -2.43
N ALA A 54 -2.05 -17.34 -3.75
CA ALA A 54 -3.13 -17.71 -4.67
C ALA A 54 -3.50 -19.20 -4.56
N GLN A 55 -2.50 -20.07 -4.43
CA GLN A 55 -2.73 -21.52 -4.26
C GLN A 55 -3.41 -21.85 -2.93
N TYR A 56 -3.01 -21.24 -1.82
CA TYR A 56 -3.68 -21.45 -0.53
C TYR A 56 -5.11 -20.91 -0.54
N ALA A 57 -5.32 -19.69 -1.04
CA ALA A 57 -6.64 -19.06 -1.11
C ALA A 57 -7.61 -19.90 -1.96
N ALA A 58 -7.18 -20.32 -3.16
CA ALA A 58 -7.98 -21.14 -4.05
C ALA A 58 -8.37 -22.49 -3.41
N LYS A 59 -7.43 -23.18 -2.75
CA LYS A 59 -7.71 -24.43 -2.02
C LYS A 59 -8.70 -24.23 -0.87
N ALA A 60 -8.68 -23.05 -0.23
CA ALA A 60 -9.56 -22.73 0.89
C ALA A 60 -10.96 -22.28 0.46
N GLY A 61 -11.18 -21.98 -0.83
CA GLY A 61 -12.42 -21.39 -1.35
C GLY A 61 -12.52 -19.87 -1.12
N ILE A 62 -11.37 -19.20 -0.96
CA ILE A 62 -11.26 -17.75 -0.75
C ILE A 62 -10.75 -17.13 -2.05
N GLN A 63 -11.35 -16.05 -2.50
CA GLN A 63 -10.88 -15.31 -3.66
C GLN A 63 -9.56 -14.59 -3.33
N PRO A 64 -8.43 -14.93 -3.98
CA PRO A 64 -7.19 -14.19 -3.80
C PRO A 64 -7.26 -12.87 -4.57
N ILE A 65 -6.88 -11.78 -3.90
CA ILE A 65 -6.65 -10.48 -4.54
C ILE A 65 -5.17 -10.18 -4.45
N MET A 66 -4.49 -10.15 -5.60
CA MET A 66 -3.06 -9.88 -5.65
C MET A 66 -2.81 -8.38 -5.75
N GLY A 67 -1.80 -7.90 -5.03
CA GLY A 67 -1.39 -6.51 -5.10
C GLY A 67 0.00 -6.29 -4.53
N CYS A 68 0.42 -5.03 -4.50
CA CYS A 68 1.71 -4.59 -3.98
C CYS A 68 1.56 -3.17 -3.48
N ASP A 69 2.27 -2.83 -2.42
CA ASP A 69 2.45 -1.44 -2.02
C ASP A 69 3.78 -0.95 -2.60
N LEU A 70 3.65 -0.17 -3.66
CA LEU A 70 4.77 0.27 -4.48
C LEU A 70 5.31 1.58 -3.93
N GLY A 71 6.62 1.63 -3.71
CA GLY A 71 7.33 2.83 -3.34
C GLY A 71 7.49 3.75 -4.54
N LEU A 72 7.09 5.01 -4.37
CA LEU A 72 7.23 6.05 -5.37
C LEU A 72 8.10 7.19 -4.85
N ARG A 73 8.79 7.88 -5.75
CA ARG A 73 9.46 9.14 -5.47
C ARG A 73 8.83 10.25 -6.28
N ARG A 74 8.56 11.37 -5.62
CA ARG A 74 8.15 12.60 -6.29
C ARG A 74 9.29 13.11 -7.15
N GLU A 75 8.96 13.46 -8.38
CA GLU A 75 9.84 14.21 -9.26
C GLU A 75 9.73 15.68 -8.85
N GLU A 76 10.85 16.34 -8.56
CA GLU A 76 10.85 17.77 -8.26
C GLU A 76 10.65 18.56 -9.56
N GLU A 77 9.58 19.35 -9.65
CA GLU A 77 9.50 20.39 -10.68
C GLU A 77 10.56 21.46 -10.37
N GLY A 78 11.59 21.56 -11.21
CA GLY A 78 12.56 22.66 -11.17
C GLY A 78 13.94 22.37 -10.53
N GLY A 79 14.26 21.12 -10.18
CA GLY A 79 15.65 20.70 -9.93
C GLY A 79 16.35 21.29 -8.70
N ILE A 80 15.61 21.83 -7.73
CA ILE A 80 16.19 22.28 -6.45
C ILE A 80 15.98 21.19 -5.42
N ALA A 81 16.97 20.30 -5.32
CA ALA A 81 17.03 19.28 -4.30
C ALA A 81 16.95 19.94 -2.92
N SER A 82 15.86 19.68 -2.19
CA SER A 82 15.83 20.03 -0.77
C SER A 82 16.92 19.22 -0.06
N ALA A 83 17.93 19.91 0.45
CA ALA A 83 19.10 19.34 1.15
C ALA A 83 18.75 18.75 2.54
N SER A 84 17.59 18.11 2.70
CA SER A 84 17.14 17.50 3.95
C SER A 84 16.87 15.99 3.80
N LYS A 85 17.70 15.22 4.53
CA LYS A 85 17.65 13.80 4.94
C LYS A 85 16.70 12.84 4.22
N LEU A 86 17.32 11.92 3.45
CA LEU A 86 16.79 10.74 2.74
C LEU A 86 15.68 10.98 1.70
N PRO A 87 15.70 10.26 0.55
CA PRO A 87 14.59 10.26 -0.37
C PRO A 87 13.36 9.73 0.35
N SER A 88 12.33 10.57 0.46
CA SER A 88 11.10 10.17 1.10
C SER A 88 10.27 9.33 0.14
N VAL A 89 10.05 8.07 0.48
CA VAL A 89 9.20 7.15 -0.30
C VAL A 89 7.73 7.45 -0.03
N ASP A 90 6.97 7.60 -1.10
CA ASP A 90 5.53 7.75 -1.09
C ASP A 90 4.92 6.39 -1.46
N TRP A 91 4.20 5.78 -0.54
CA TRP A 91 3.58 4.47 -0.78
C TRP A 91 2.27 4.59 -1.53
N LEU A 92 2.10 3.76 -2.57
CA LEU A 92 0.87 3.61 -3.34
C LEU A 92 0.49 2.12 -3.39
N THR A 93 -0.68 1.78 -2.88
CA THR A 93 -1.16 0.39 -2.91
C THR A 93 -1.86 0.14 -4.24
N LEU A 94 -1.41 -0.90 -4.95
CA LEU A 94 -1.92 -1.31 -6.25
C LEU A 94 -2.52 -2.71 -6.14
N LEU A 95 -3.75 -2.89 -6.60
CA LEU A 95 -4.41 -4.19 -6.73
C LEU A 95 -4.58 -4.58 -8.19
N VAL A 96 -4.40 -5.86 -8.48
CA VAL A 96 -4.54 -6.44 -9.81
C VAL A 96 -6.02 -6.69 -10.11
N GLN A 97 -6.56 -5.99 -11.11
CA GLN A 97 -7.94 -6.16 -11.58
C GLN A 97 -8.06 -7.29 -12.62
N ASN A 98 -7.03 -7.47 -13.45
CA ASN A 98 -7.01 -8.43 -14.55
C ASN A 98 -5.57 -8.82 -14.95
N GLU A 99 -5.43 -9.67 -15.97
CA GLU A 99 -4.13 -10.15 -16.46
C GLU A 99 -3.20 -9.02 -16.91
N GLN A 100 -3.72 -8.00 -17.62
CA GLN A 100 -2.91 -6.85 -18.02
C GLN A 100 -2.37 -6.08 -16.80
N GLY A 101 -3.20 -5.93 -15.76
CA GLY A 101 -2.78 -5.37 -14.48
C GLY A 101 -1.66 -6.17 -13.84
N TYR A 102 -1.75 -7.50 -13.87
CA TYR A 102 -0.70 -8.36 -13.32
C TYR A 102 0.64 -8.16 -14.06
N LEU A 103 0.61 -8.13 -15.40
CA LEU A 103 1.80 -7.87 -16.23
C LEU A 103 2.40 -6.49 -15.92
N ASN A 104 1.56 -5.47 -15.81
CA ASN A 104 1.96 -4.11 -15.46
C ASN A 104 2.58 -4.04 -14.06
N LEU A 105 1.97 -4.68 -13.06
CA LEU A 105 2.51 -4.70 -11.71
C LEU A 105 3.86 -5.43 -11.63
N MET A 106 4.00 -6.57 -12.31
CA MET A 106 5.27 -7.29 -12.40
C MET A 106 6.36 -6.42 -13.04
N ARG A 107 6.03 -5.69 -14.10
CA ARG A 107 6.95 -4.76 -14.77
C ARG A 107 7.42 -3.66 -13.82
N LEU A 108 6.50 -3.01 -13.13
CA LEU A 108 6.79 -1.94 -12.16
C LEU A 108 7.64 -2.47 -10.99
N VAL A 109 7.24 -3.57 -10.37
CA VAL A 109 8.00 -4.20 -9.27
C VAL A 109 9.42 -4.59 -9.70
N SER A 110 9.56 -5.13 -10.91
CA SER A 110 10.88 -5.49 -11.46
C SER A 110 11.74 -4.25 -11.72
N ARG A 111 11.16 -3.19 -12.27
CA ARG A 111 11.84 -1.89 -12.45
C ARG A 111 12.32 -1.32 -11.13
N ALA A 112 11.48 -1.34 -10.09
CA ALA A 112 11.81 -0.82 -8.77
C ALA A 112 13.04 -1.54 -8.18
N HIS A 113 13.13 -2.86 -8.35
CA HIS A 113 14.28 -3.65 -7.93
C HIS A 113 15.56 -3.37 -8.75
N LEU A 114 15.44 -3.11 -10.05
CA LEU A 114 16.60 -2.82 -10.91
C LEU A 114 17.17 -1.40 -10.70
N GLU A 115 16.33 -0.44 -10.30
CA GLU A 115 16.77 0.92 -9.95
C GLU A 115 17.37 1.03 -8.54
N PHE A 116 17.17 0.02 -7.70
CA PHE A 116 17.68 -0.01 -6.34
C PHE A 116 19.22 0.14 -6.33
N LYS A 117 19.69 1.24 -5.74
CA LYS A 117 21.10 1.41 -5.39
C LYS A 117 21.29 1.06 -3.92
N THR A 118 22.36 0.34 -3.61
CA THR A 118 22.72 -0.07 -2.24
C THR A 118 22.61 1.11 -1.27
N GLY A 119 21.78 0.97 -0.23
CA GLY A 119 21.58 1.99 0.81
C GLY A 119 20.43 2.99 0.55
N SER A 120 19.58 2.77 -0.45
CA SER A 120 18.36 3.56 -0.68
C SER A 120 17.12 2.67 -0.67
N MET A 121 15.95 3.17 -0.25
CA MET A 121 14.70 2.42 -0.42
C MET A 121 14.33 2.36 -1.91
N SER A 122 13.89 1.19 -2.37
CA SER A 122 13.41 1.01 -3.75
C SER A 122 12.17 1.88 -3.98
N ALA A 123 12.29 2.86 -4.87
CA ALA A 123 11.18 3.74 -5.23
C ALA A 123 11.30 4.20 -6.69
N LEU A 124 10.20 4.09 -7.42
CA LEU A 124 10.13 4.53 -8.82
C LEU A 124 9.70 5.99 -8.94
N PRO A 125 10.20 6.74 -9.95
CA PRO A 125 9.53 7.96 -10.37
C PRO A 125 8.02 7.73 -10.57
N LEU A 126 7.20 8.69 -10.16
CA LEU A 126 5.75 8.62 -10.41
C LEU A 126 5.42 8.47 -11.90
N SER A 127 6.23 9.07 -12.78
CA SER A 127 6.11 8.98 -14.24
C SER A 127 6.25 7.55 -14.79
N GLU A 128 6.92 6.62 -14.08
CA GLU A 128 7.02 5.22 -14.52
C GLU A 128 5.65 4.49 -14.55
N LEU A 129 4.65 5.02 -13.84
CA LEU A 129 3.27 4.52 -13.91
C LEU A 129 2.60 4.84 -15.25
N GLU A 130 3.07 5.85 -15.98
CA GLU A 130 2.51 6.23 -17.27
C GLU A 130 2.66 5.08 -18.28
N GLY A 131 1.54 4.66 -18.88
CA GLY A 131 1.50 3.50 -19.77
C GLY A 131 1.53 2.14 -19.08
N HIS A 132 1.64 2.08 -17.75
CA HIS A 132 1.66 0.84 -16.96
C HIS A 132 0.60 0.83 -15.84
N SER A 133 -0.45 1.65 -15.93
CA SER A 133 -1.53 1.70 -14.94
C SER A 133 -2.73 0.83 -15.31
N ASP A 134 -2.86 0.39 -16.57
CA ASP A 134 -4.03 -0.38 -17.04
C ASP A 134 -4.19 -1.72 -16.33
N GLY A 135 -5.44 -2.06 -15.98
CA GLY A 135 -5.76 -3.26 -15.20
C GLY A 135 -5.37 -3.21 -13.72
N LEU A 136 -4.93 -2.05 -13.22
CA LEU A 136 -4.64 -1.83 -11.81
C LEU A 136 -5.69 -0.92 -11.15
N LEU A 137 -6.04 -1.25 -9.92
CA LEU A 137 -6.75 -0.36 -8.98
C LEU A 137 -5.71 0.25 -8.04
N ALA A 138 -5.88 1.51 -7.67
CA ALA A 138 -4.94 2.21 -6.79
C ALA A 138 -5.64 2.77 -5.56
N PHE A 139 -5.00 2.59 -4.40
CA PHE A 139 -5.41 3.23 -3.15
C PHE A 139 -4.37 4.27 -2.77
N THR A 140 -4.84 5.49 -2.46
CA THR A 140 -3.97 6.63 -2.24
C THR A 140 -3.05 6.49 -1.03
N GLY A 141 -3.24 5.52 -0.14
CA GLY A 141 -2.51 5.41 1.12
C GLY A 141 -2.95 6.41 2.19
N SER A 142 -2.50 6.17 3.41
CA SER A 142 -2.71 7.01 4.61
C SER A 142 -1.53 7.96 4.81
N THR A 143 -1.03 8.11 6.04
CA THR A 143 0.05 9.03 6.45
C THR A 143 1.37 8.84 5.70
N GLY A 144 1.69 7.62 5.27
CA GLY A 144 2.91 7.27 4.53
C GLY A 144 2.83 7.49 3.02
N SER A 145 1.72 8.00 2.50
CA SER A 145 1.53 8.18 1.06
C SER A 145 1.90 9.56 0.56
N GLY A 146 2.02 9.74 -0.76
CA GLY A 146 2.32 11.05 -1.34
C GLY A 146 1.30 12.12 -0.96
N VAL A 147 0.01 11.79 -0.99
CA VAL A 147 -1.06 12.72 -0.60
C VAL A 147 -1.03 12.95 0.91
N GLY A 148 -0.96 11.90 1.72
CA GLY A 148 -0.97 12.00 3.18
C GLY A 148 0.22 12.78 3.73
N ARG A 149 1.43 12.52 3.21
CA ARG A 149 2.65 13.24 3.61
C ARG A 149 2.61 14.72 3.25
N LEU A 150 2.07 15.08 2.08
CA LEU A 150 1.89 16.48 1.69
C LEU A 150 0.89 17.19 2.60
N LEU A 151 -0.21 16.53 2.98
CA LEU A 151 -1.18 17.07 3.94
C LEU A 151 -0.56 17.25 5.35
N LEU A 152 0.22 16.28 5.83
CA LEU A 152 0.93 16.39 7.11
C LEU A 152 1.92 17.56 7.14
N ALA A 153 2.52 17.87 5.99
CA ALA A 153 3.43 18.99 5.79
C ALA A 153 2.70 20.34 5.57
N GLY A 154 1.37 20.37 5.60
CA GLY A 154 0.58 21.58 5.35
C GLY A 154 0.57 22.04 3.89
N GLN A 155 0.98 21.18 2.95
CA GLN A 155 1.10 21.49 1.53
C GLN A 155 -0.16 21.06 0.75
N ALA A 156 -1.33 21.56 1.17
CA ALA A 156 -2.61 21.17 0.58
C ALA A 156 -2.70 21.35 -0.95
N PRO A 157 -2.19 22.44 -1.57
CA PRO A 157 -2.18 22.58 -3.02
C PRO A 157 -1.37 21.47 -3.73
N ALA A 158 -0.21 21.11 -3.18
CA ALA A 158 0.60 20.03 -3.73
C ALA A 158 -0.07 18.66 -3.53
N ALA A 159 -0.75 18.43 -2.40
CA ALA A 159 -1.52 17.21 -2.17
C ALA A 159 -2.66 17.05 -3.20
N ALA A 160 -3.37 18.14 -3.50
CA ALA A 160 -4.41 18.15 -4.52
C ALA A 160 -3.85 17.86 -5.92
N HIS A 161 -2.70 18.42 -6.26
CA HIS A 161 -2.02 18.16 -7.52
C HIS A 161 -1.52 16.71 -7.64
N MET A 162 -0.96 16.15 -6.56
CA MET A 162 -0.59 14.73 -6.50
C MET A 162 -1.80 13.82 -6.72
N LEU A 163 -2.92 14.12 -6.07
CA LEU A 163 -4.16 13.36 -6.23
C LEU A 163 -4.71 13.45 -7.66
N GLU A 164 -4.61 14.60 -8.30
CA GLU A 164 -4.98 14.81 -9.71
C GLU A 164 -4.13 13.96 -10.67
N ARG A 165 -2.82 13.92 -10.47
CA ARG A 165 -1.93 13.07 -11.26
C ARG A 165 -2.32 11.60 -11.11
N LEU A 166 -2.57 11.14 -9.88
CA LEU A 166 -3.03 9.77 -9.62
C LEU A 166 -4.40 9.51 -10.27
N GLN A 167 -5.34 10.46 -10.22
CA GLN A 167 -6.66 10.28 -10.81
C GLN A 167 -6.57 10.14 -12.33
N THR A 168 -5.67 10.89 -12.97
CA THR A 168 -5.40 10.76 -14.41
C THR A 168 -4.83 9.38 -14.75
N LEU A 169 -3.90 8.88 -13.94
CA LEU A 169 -3.28 7.56 -14.17
C LEU A 169 -4.25 6.40 -13.94
N PHE A 170 -5.16 6.52 -12.98
CA PHE A 170 -6.08 5.47 -12.55
C PHE A 170 -7.54 5.92 -12.72
N ASP A 171 -7.88 6.40 -13.92
CA ASP A 171 -9.24 6.88 -14.21
C ASP A 171 -10.28 5.78 -13.93
N GLY A 172 -11.30 6.15 -13.15
CA GLY A 172 -12.33 5.23 -12.62
C GLY A 172 -11.82 4.12 -11.69
N ARG A 173 -10.54 4.13 -11.31
CA ARG A 173 -9.83 3.04 -10.60
C ARG A 173 -9.00 3.51 -9.40
N LEU A 174 -9.09 4.79 -9.05
CA LEU A 174 -8.46 5.39 -7.87
C LEU A 174 -9.45 5.49 -6.71
N TYR A 175 -9.00 5.08 -5.53
CA TYR A 175 -9.76 5.18 -4.28
C TYR A 175 -8.95 5.92 -3.23
N VAL A 176 -9.60 6.82 -2.48
CA VAL A 176 -8.98 7.49 -1.34
C VAL A 176 -9.04 6.56 -0.13
N GLU A 177 -7.86 6.19 0.35
CA GLU A 177 -7.69 5.22 1.44
C GLU A 177 -7.80 5.88 2.82
N LEU A 178 -8.60 5.30 3.70
CA LEU A 178 -8.72 5.71 5.09
C LEU A 178 -8.27 4.58 6.03
N GLN A 179 -7.43 4.93 6.99
CA GLN A 179 -6.93 4.06 8.05
C GLN A 179 -7.14 4.77 9.40
N ARG A 180 -7.44 3.98 10.45
CA ARG A 180 -7.77 4.49 11.78
C ARG A 180 -7.16 3.61 12.86
N HIS A 181 -5.85 3.64 12.96
CA HIS A 181 -5.08 3.04 14.04
C HIS A 181 -5.07 3.90 15.31
N GLY A 182 -5.58 5.13 15.22
CA GLY A 182 -5.65 6.06 16.35
C GLY A 182 -4.40 6.91 16.48
N GLU A 183 -3.65 7.08 15.40
CA GLU A 183 -2.47 7.93 15.36
C GLU A 183 -2.82 9.41 15.12
N ASP A 184 -1.98 10.31 15.62
CA ASP A 184 -2.16 11.75 15.40
C ASP A 184 -2.06 12.13 13.92
N GLY A 185 -1.19 11.45 13.17
CA GLY A 185 -1.03 11.71 11.74
C GLY A 185 -2.34 11.45 10.98
N GLU A 186 -2.98 10.32 11.23
CA GLU A 186 -4.25 9.93 10.61
C GLU A 186 -5.36 10.93 10.94
N ARG A 187 -5.51 11.29 12.23
CA ARG A 187 -6.48 12.29 12.68
C ARG A 187 -6.31 13.63 11.96
N ARG A 188 -5.07 14.07 11.76
CA ARG A 188 -4.74 15.36 11.14
C ARG A 188 -5.05 15.40 9.65
N ILE A 189 -4.96 14.27 8.94
CA ILE A 189 -5.18 14.23 7.49
C ILE A 189 -6.55 13.71 7.07
N GLU A 190 -7.31 13.06 7.96
CA GLU A 190 -8.61 12.46 7.62
C GLU A 190 -9.59 13.47 7.01
N ALA A 191 -9.85 14.59 7.68
CA ALA A 191 -10.77 15.61 7.16
C ALA A 191 -10.29 16.22 5.83
N PRO A 192 -9.02 16.68 5.70
CA PRO A 192 -8.50 17.14 4.40
C PRO A 192 -8.54 16.09 3.29
N LEU A 193 -8.30 14.80 3.59
CA LEU A 193 -8.42 13.71 2.62
C LEU A 193 -9.87 13.54 2.14
N LEU A 194 -10.84 13.60 3.05
CA LEU A 194 -12.26 13.54 2.72
C LEU A 194 -12.67 14.73 1.84
N ASP A 195 -12.22 15.94 2.18
CA ASP A 195 -12.50 17.14 1.39
C ASP A 195 -11.96 17.00 -0.04
N LEU A 196 -10.73 16.50 -0.20
CA LEU A 196 -10.14 16.23 -1.51
C LEU A 196 -10.91 15.15 -2.28
N ALA A 197 -11.32 14.07 -1.61
CA ALA A 197 -12.09 12.99 -2.22
C ALA A 197 -13.44 13.50 -2.75
N TYR A 198 -14.19 14.24 -1.92
CA TYR A 198 -15.49 14.78 -2.31
C TYR A 198 -15.38 15.85 -3.39
N ALA A 199 -14.39 16.74 -3.32
CA ALA A 199 -14.17 17.76 -4.34
C ALA A 199 -13.90 17.17 -5.73
N ARG A 200 -13.33 15.96 -5.80
CA ARG A 200 -12.99 15.27 -7.05
C ARG A 200 -13.88 14.06 -7.36
N ASN A 201 -14.94 13.87 -6.58
CA ASN A 201 -15.87 12.73 -6.68
C ASN A 201 -15.15 11.36 -6.71
N LEU A 202 -14.14 11.19 -5.86
CA LEU A 202 -13.38 9.96 -5.73
C LEU A 202 -14.01 9.05 -4.67
N PRO A 203 -14.11 7.73 -4.94
CA PRO A 203 -14.61 6.77 -3.96
C PRO A 203 -13.65 6.63 -2.79
N LEU A 204 -14.20 6.31 -1.62
CA LEU A 204 -13.45 6.01 -0.40
C LEU A 204 -13.27 4.50 -0.23
N VAL A 205 -12.15 4.08 0.36
CA VAL A 205 -11.92 2.70 0.77
C VAL A 205 -11.32 2.67 2.18
N ALA A 206 -11.87 1.79 3.03
CA ALA A 206 -11.32 1.56 4.37
C ALA A 206 -10.34 0.38 4.32
N THR A 207 -9.17 0.55 4.92
CA THR A 207 -8.19 -0.53 5.10
C THR A 207 -7.63 -0.48 6.52
N ASN A 208 -6.87 -1.52 6.91
CA ASN A 208 -6.29 -1.63 8.25
C ASN A 208 -4.78 -1.93 8.21
N ASP A 209 -4.15 -1.82 7.03
CA ASP A 209 -2.74 -2.13 6.78
C ASP A 209 -2.17 -3.25 7.68
N VAL A 210 -2.68 -4.48 7.50
CA VAL A 210 -2.51 -5.54 8.50
C VAL A 210 -1.09 -6.13 8.45
N HIS A 211 -0.31 -5.97 9.52
CA HIS A 211 1.07 -6.49 9.61
C HIS A 211 1.20 -7.80 10.40
N PHE A 212 0.21 -8.11 11.24
CA PHE A 212 0.20 -9.28 12.13
C PHE A 212 -1.24 -9.77 12.37
N PRO A 213 -1.44 -11.04 12.79
CA PRO A 213 -2.76 -11.68 12.72
C PRO A 213 -3.69 -11.35 13.89
N LYS A 214 -3.15 -10.88 15.02
CA LYS A 214 -3.89 -10.57 16.25
C LYS A 214 -3.26 -9.40 16.98
N ALA A 215 -4.06 -8.57 17.64
CA ALA A 215 -3.58 -7.45 18.45
C ALA A 215 -2.51 -7.84 19.48
N SER A 216 -2.61 -9.04 20.07
CA SER A 216 -1.61 -9.56 21.02
C SER A 216 -0.23 -9.86 20.42
N MET A 217 -0.07 -9.79 19.10
CA MET A 217 1.22 -9.94 18.41
C MET A 217 1.92 -8.59 18.14
N TYR A 218 1.34 -7.48 18.61
CA TYR A 218 1.93 -6.15 18.44
C TYR A 218 3.36 -6.07 18.98
N GLU A 219 3.62 -6.51 20.21
CA GLU A 219 4.98 -6.49 20.79
C GLU A 219 5.98 -7.31 19.96
N ALA A 220 5.56 -8.47 19.47
CA ALA A 220 6.42 -9.32 18.64
C ALA A 220 6.73 -8.68 17.27
N HIS A 221 5.77 -7.92 16.73
CA HIS A 221 5.96 -7.14 15.51
C HIS A 221 6.86 -5.93 15.73
N ASP A 222 6.74 -5.25 16.86
CA ASP A 222 7.61 -4.13 17.24
C ASP A 222 9.08 -4.57 17.34
N VAL A 223 9.34 -5.74 17.95
CA VAL A 223 10.67 -6.36 17.97
C VAL A 223 11.21 -6.60 16.55
N LEU A 224 10.37 -7.06 15.62
CA LEU A 224 10.77 -7.29 14.23
C LEU A 224 11.19 -5.99 13.54
N LEU A 225 10.48 -4.89 13.80
CA LEU A 225 10.83 -3.56 13.30
C LEU A 225 12.13 -3.05 13.92
N CYS A 226 12.36 -3.28 15.21
CA CYS A 226 13.63 -2.93 15.85
C CYS A 226 14.83 -3.65 15.20
N ILE A 227 14.67 -4.93 14.82
CA ILE A 227 15.71 -5.69 14.10
C ILE A 227 16.01 -5.06 12.74
N GLU A 228 14.98 -4.61 12.01
CA GLU A 228 15.12 -3.93 10.72
C GLU A 228 15.91 -2.61 10.86
N GLN A 229 15.54 -1.81 11.85
CA GLN A 229 16.12 -0.49 12.09
C GLN A 229 17.47 -0.53 12.81
N GLY A 230 17.89 -1.69 13.30
CA GLY A 230 19.05 -1.82 14.19
C GLY A 230 18.87 -1.10 15.53
N ALA A 231 17.64 -0.99 16.02
CA ALA A 231 17.25 -0.31 17.25
C ALA A 231 17.01 -1.30 18.41
N HIS A 232 16.92 -0.78 19.63
CA HIS A 232 16.54 -1.53 20.83
C HIS A 232 15.17 -1.09 21.32
N ILE A 233 14.41 -2.01 21.89
CA ILE A 233 13.15 -1.74 22.61
C ILE A 233 13.53 -1.09 23.95
N GLU A 234 12.97 0.08 24.26
CA GLU A 234 13.07 0.70 25.59
C GLU A 234 12.00 0.16 26.55
#